data_AF-A0A917XR16-F1
#
_entry.id   AF-A0A917XR16-F1
#
_cell.length_a   1.000
_cell.length_b   1.000
_cell.length_c   1.000
_cell.angle_alpha   90.00
_cell.angle_beta   90.00
_cell.angle_gamma   90.00
#
_symmetry.space_group_name_H-M   'P 1'
#
loop_
_entity.id
_entity.type
_entity.pdbx_description
1 polymer ?
#
loop_
_entity_poly.entity_id
_entity_poly.type
_entity_poly.pdbx_seq_one_letter_code
_entity_poly.pdbx_strand_id
1 'polypeptide(L)' 'MIRVAKNQKARAKTEQAKGKAEEAAGRAVGNERLTAKGKADQVKGDTRQAKEKMKEIFKH' A
#
# COMPACT_ATOMS: atom_id res chain seq x y z
N MET A 1 22.30 -10.28 5.39
CA MET A 1 21.39 -9.11 5.23
C MET A 1 20.43 -9.15 4.03
N ILE A 2 20.50 -10.13 3.11
CA ILE A 2 19.70 -10.16 1.86
C ILE A 2 18.23 -10.59 2.06
N ARG A 3 17.85 -11.09 3.25
CA ARG A 3 16.49 -11.61 3.54
C ARG A 3 15.43 -10.52 3.77
N VAL A 4 15.83 -9.32 4.19
CA VAL A 4 14.90 -8.23 4.58
C VAL A 4 14.34 -7.48 3.36
N ALA A 5 15.15 -7.24 2.32
CA ALA A 5 14.72 -6.50 1.14
C ALA A 5 13.68 -7.26 0.28
N LYS A 6 13.81 -8.59 0.15
CA LYS A 6 12.78 -9.43 -0.49
C LYS A 6 11.47 -9.42 0.31
N ASN A 7 11.57 -9.41 1.64
CA ASN A 7 10.41 -9.40 2.52
C ASN A 7 9.68 -8.05 2.50
N GLN A 8 10.40 -6.93 2.45
CA GLN A 8 9.83 -5.58 2.29
C GLN A 8 9.06 -5.44 0.97
N LYS A 9 9.66 -5.83 -0.17
CA LYS A 9 8.99 -5.79 -1.48
C LYS A 9 7.79 -6.75 -1.55
N ALA A 10 7.90 -7.92 -0.95
CA ALA A 10 6.80 -8.86 -0.85
C ALA A 10 5.66 -8.28 0.01
N ARG A 11 5.97 -7.73 1.19
CA ARG A 11 4.98 -7.09 2.06
C ARG A 11 4.27 -5.92 1.42
N ALA A 12 5.00 -5.04 0.71
CA ALA A 12 4.37 -3.92 0.01
C ALA A 12 3.35 -4.39 -1.04
N LYS A 13 3.69 -5.44 -1.81
CA LYS A 13 2.75 -6.05 -2.76
C LYS A 13 1.58 -6.74 -2.05
N THR A 14 1.84 -7.44 -0.94
CA THR A 14 0.80 -8.10 -0.13
C THR A 14 -0.16 -7.08 0.47
N GLU A 15 0.33 -5.96 1.00
CA GLU A 15 -0.51 -4.88 1.55
C GLU A 15 -1.34 -4.21 0.46
N GLN A 16 -0.78 -3.97 -0.74
CA GLN A 16 -1.57 -3.48 -1.88
C GLN A 16 -2.66 -4.47 -2.31
N ALA A 17 -2.34 -5.77 -2.37
CA ALA A 17 -3.31 -6.80 -2.70
C ALA A 17 -4.41 -6.88 -1.63
N LYS A 18 -4.05 -6.79 -0.35
CA LYS A 18 -4.99 -6.77 0.77
C LYS A 18 -5.89 -5.54 0.74
N GLY A 19 -5.35 -4.35 0.48
CA GLY A 19 -6.14 -3.12 0.37
C GLY A 19 -7.14 -3.17 -0.80
N LYS A 20 -6.74 -3.73 -1.94
CA LYS A 20 -7.67 -3.99 -3.06
C LYS A 20 -8.74 -5.00 -2.71
N ALA A 21 -8.39 -6.05 -1.98
CA ALA A 21 -9.35 -7.05 -1.51
C ALA A 21 -10.32 -6.46 -0.48
N GLU A 22 -9.85 -5.64 0.47
CA GLU A 22 -10.70 -4.91 1.42
C GLU A 22 -11.63 -3.91 0.72
N GLU A 23 -11.15 -3.25 -0.34
CA GLU A 23 -12.01 -2.38 -1.16
C GLU A 23 -13.08 -3.17 -1.91
N ALA A 24 -12.69 -4.25 -2.60
CA ALA A 24 -13.61 -5.09 -3.36
C ALA A 24 -14.64 -5.78 -2.46
N ALA A 25 -14.19 -6.33 -1.32
CA ALA A 25 -15.06 -6.92 -0.32
C ALA A 25 -15.99 -5.87 0.30
N GLY A 26 -15.48 -4.69 0.63
CA GLY A 26 -16.26 -3.56 1.13
C GLY A 26 -17.36 -3.13 0.17
N ARG A 27 -17.07 -3.05 -1.13
CA ARG A 27 -18.08 -2.76 -2.17
C ARG A 27 -19.08 -3.90 -2.31
N ALA A 28 -18.63 -5.15 -2.27
CA ALA A 28 -19.49 -6.31 -2.44
C ALA A 28 -20.48 -6.49 -1.28
N VAL A 29 -20.08 -6.18 -0.05
CA VAL A 29 -20.94 -6.31 1.14
C VAL A 29 -21.59 -4.99 1.57
N GLY A 30 -21.44 -3.91 0.78
CA GLY A 30 -22.01 -2.59 1.09
C GLY A 30 -21.40 -1.90 2.32
N ASN A 31 -20.18 -2.27 2.71
CA ASN A 31 -19.50 -1.71 3.87
C ASN A 31 -18.55 -0.57 3.44
N GLU A 32 -19.04 0.66 3.59
CA GLU A 32 -18.31 1.89 3.24
C GLU A 32 -17.02 2.07 4.04
N ARG A 33 -16.97 1.61 5.31
CA ARG A 33 -15.74 1.68 6.12
C ARG A 33 -14.62 0.82 5.54
N LEU A 34 -14.93 -0.40 5.09
CA LEU A 34 -13.94 -1.29 4.48
C LEU A 34 -13.42 -0.71 3.15
N THR A 35 -14.32 -0.16 2.35
CA THR A 35 -13.98 0.50 1.08
C THR A 35 -13.09 1.73 1.31
N ALA A 36 -13.46 2.58 2.27
CA ALA A 36 -12.69 3.78 2.62
C ALA A 36 -11.29 3.43 3.15
N LYS A 37 -11.19 2.36 3.95
CA LYS A 37 -9.93 1.88 4.49
C LYS A 37 -8.98 1.37 3.39
N GLY A 38 -9.50 0.55 2.46
CA GLY A 38 -8.73 0.07 1.30
C GLY A 38 -8.20 1.21 0.43
N LYS A 39 -9.03 2.23 0.16
CA LYS A 39 -8.62 3.46 -0.55
C LYS A 39 -7.57 4.27 0.21
N ALA A 40 -7.77 4.46 1.52
CA ALA A 40 -6.84 5.22 2.35
C ALA A 40 -5.45 4.56 2.42
N ASP A 41 -5.38 3.24 2.53
CA ASP A 41 -4.13 2.48 2.51
C ASP A 41 -3.42 2.57 1.15
N GLN A 42 -4.16 2.55 0.03
CA GLN A 42 -3.57 2.79 -1.29
C GLN A 42 -2.93 4.17 -1.40
N VAL A 43 -3.67 5.22 -1.05
CA VAL A 43 -3.18 6.61 -1.13
C VAL A 43 -1.96 6.80 -0.23
N LYS A 44 -1.99 6.24 0.98
CA LYS A 44 -0.87 6.30 1.92
C LYS A 44 0.36 5.56 1.38
N GLY A 45 0.17 4.41 0.74
CA GLY A 45 1.23 3.64 0.09
C GLY A 45 1.88 4.40 -1.06
N ASP A 46 1.08 4.96 -1.96
CA ASP A 46 1.55 5.77 -3.09
C ASP A 46 2.32 7.01 -2.61
N THR A 47 1.76 7.70 -1.62
CA THR A 47 2.41 8.87 -1.00
C THR A 47 3.75 8.49 -0.39
N ARG A 48 3.83 7.35 0.31
CA ARG A 48 5.08 6.88 0.92
C ARG A 48 6.12 6.57 -0.16
N GLN A 49 5.73 5.89 -1.22
CA GLN A 49 6.62 5.56 -2.33
C GLN A 49 7.14 6.81 -3.05
N ALA A 50 6.26 7.77 -3.31
CA ALA A 50 6.62 9.04 -3.93
C ALA A 50 7.57 9.84 -3.04
N LYS A 51 7.28 9.92 -1.73
CA LYS A 51 8.13 10.63 -0.75
C LYS A 51 9.50 9.98 -0.58
N GLU A 52 9.58 8.65 -0.65
CA GLU A 52 10.84 7.90 -0.59
C GLU A 52 11.68 8.12 -1.86
N LYS A 53 11.06 8.06 -3.05
CA LYS A 53 11.72 8.40 -4.33
C LYS A 53 12.22 9.85 -4.33
N MET A 54 11.42 10.81 -3.89
CA MET A 54 11.84 12.22 -3.80
C MET A 54 13.03 12.38 -2.86
N LYS A 55 13.03 11.72 -1.70
CA LYS A 55 14.18 11.74 -0.77
C LYS A 55 15.43 11.12 -1.37
N GLU A 56 15.30 10.06 -2.15
CA GLU A 56 16.42 9.41 -2.82
C GLU A 56 17.04 10.34 -3.88
N ILE A 57 16.20 11.03 -4.66
CA ILE A 57 16.63 12.01 -5.68
C ILE A 57 17.27 13.24 -5.03
N PHE A 58 16.70 13.77 -3.94
CA PHE A 58 17.24 14.95 -3.22
C PHE A 58 18.49 14.66 -2.39
N LYS A 59 18.85 13.39 -2.18
CA LYS A 59 20.07 12.99 -1.47
C LYS A 59 21.28 12.82 -2.40
N HIS A 60 21.12 13.04 -3.70
CA HIS A 60 22.22 13.05 -4.66
C HIS A 60 22.84 14.44 -4.77
#